data_AF-A0A0J5MSC8-F1
#
_entry.id   AF-A0A0J5MSC8-F1
#
_cell.length_a   1.000
_cell.length_b   1.000
_cell.length_c   1.000
_cell.angle_alpha   90.00
_cell.angle_beta   90.00
_cell.angle_gamma   90.00
#
_symmetry.space_group_name_H-M   'P 1'
#
loop_
_entity.id
_entity.type
_entity.pdbx_description
1 polymer ?
#
loop_
_entity_poly.entity_id
_entity_poly.type
_entity_poly.pdbx_seq_one_letter_code
_entity_poly.pdbx_strand_id
1 'polypeptide(L)' 'MKEVIFSKYGIDILKDDGNFYIKYDSGELASKERESEISSQEAEKAMRGAEEAYEVIIASQNRDNRYKLYIK' A
#
# COMPACT_ATOMS: atom_id res chain seq x y z
N MET A 1 6.96 2.74 -15.85
CA MET A 1 5.72 1.97 -16.13
C MET A 1 5.67 0.97 -15.00
N LYS A 2 4.71 1.09 -14.09
CA LYS A 2 4.76 0.35 -12.83
C LYS A 2 4.53 -1.14 -13.10
N GLU A 3 5.46 -1.98 -12.69
CA GLU A 3 5.35 -3.43 -12.83
C GLU A 3 4.76 -4.03 -11.56
N VAL A 4 3.74 -4.88 -11.70
CA VAL A 4 3.17 -5.62 -10.57
C VAL A 4 4.09 -6.80 -10.27
N ILE A 5 4.77 -6.76 -9.13
CA ILE A 5 5.71 -7.80 -8.70
C ILE A 5 5.06 -8.83 -7.76
N PHE A 6 3.90 -8.50 -7.18
CA PHE A 6 3.16 -9.36 -6.27
C PHE A 6 1.68 -9.00 -6.29
N SER A 7 0.81 -10.02 -6.30
CA SER A 7 -0.65 -9.85 -6.24
C SER A 7 -1.26 -11.03 -5.48
N LYS A 8 -1.49 -10.84 -4.17
CA LYS A 8 -2.11 -11.80 -3.25
C LYS A 8 -2.62 -11.06 -2.00
N TYR A 9 -3.46 -11.73 -1.19
CA TYR A 9 -3.95 -11.19 0.09
C TYR A 9 -4.78 -9.90 -0.03
N GLY A 10 -5.36 -9.63 -1.21
CA GLY A 10 -6.14 -8.41 -1.45
C GLY A 10 -5.27 -7.16 -1.65
N ILE A 11 -3.97 -7.34 -1.90
CA ILE A 11 -3.02 -6.27 -2.22
C ILE A 11 -2.26 -6.58 -3.51
N ASP A 12 -1.90 -5.52 -4.22
CA ASP A 12 -0.92 -5.55 -5.30
C ASP A 12 0.29 -4.71 -4.89
N ILE A 13 1.50 -5.26 -5.08
CA ILE A 13 2.75 -4.50 -4.93
C ILE A 13 3.26 -4.14 -6.32
N LEU A 14 3.44 -2.85 -6.54
CA LEU A 14 3.99 -2.30 -7.77
C LEU A 14 5.41 -1.78 -7.53
N LYS A 15 6.27 -1.93 -8.53
CA LYS A 15 7.63 -1.39 -8.54
C LYS A 15 7.80 -0.42 -9.70
N ASP A 16 8.40 0.74 -9.44
CA ASP A 16 8.71 1.75 -10.45
C ASP A 16 10.04 2.44 -10.08
N ASP A 17 11.05 2.30 -10.95
CA ASP A 17 12.37 2.94 -10.84
C ASP A 17 13.05 2.85 -9.45
N GLY A 18 12.85 1.72 -8.75
CA GLY A 18 13.41 1.46 -7.42
C GLY A 18 12.49 1.82 -6.25
N ASN A 19 11.37 2.50 -6.51
CA ASN A 19 10.32 2.76 -5.54
C ASN A 19 9.27 1.65 -5.53
N PHE A 20 8.66 1.45 -4.36
CA PHE A 20 7.63 0.43 -4.14
C PHE A 20 6.31 1.10 -3.80
N TYR A 21 5.23 0.56 -4.34
CA TYR A 21 3.87 1.03 -4.09
C TYR A 21 3.01 -0.16 -3.69
N ILE A 22 2.08 0.07 -2.77
CA ILE A 22 1.04 -0.89 -2.42
C ILE A 22 -0.29 -0.37 -2.91
N LYS A 23 -1.05 -1.22 -3.59
CA LYS A 23 -2.40 -0.96 -4.06
C LYS A 23 -3.37 -1.93 -3.41
N TYR A 24 -4.48 -1.43 -2.90
CA TYR A 24 -5.49 -2.23 -2.20
C TYR A 24 -6.86 -1.55 -2.27
N ASP A 25 -7.94 -2.33 -2.08
CA ASP A 25 -9.29 -1.78 -1.91
C ASP A 25 -9.41 -1.16 -0.52
N SER A 26 -9.75 0.13 -0.45
CA SER A 26 -9.90 0.84 0.81
C SER A 26 -11.10 0.40 1.63
N GLY A 27 -12.02 -0.40 1.08
CA GLY A 27 -13.22 -0.88 1.78
C GLY A 27 -14.22 0.25 2.12
N GLU A 28 -14.09 1.42 1.47
CA GLU A 28 -15.05 2.51 1.62
C GLU A 28 -16.38 2.22 0.89
N LEU A 29 -17.42 3.01 1.20
CA LEU A 29 -18.77 2.88 0.62
C LEU A 29 -18.80 2.88 -0.92
N ALA A 30 -17.77 3.44 -1.54
CA ALA A 30 -17.42 3.23 -2.93
C ALA A 30 -16.01 2.63 -2.97
N SER A 31 -15.85 1.46 -3.61
CA SER A 31 -14.54 0.85 -3.85
C SER A 31 -13.60 1.86 -4.48
N LYS A 32 -12.69 2.40 -3.67
CA LYS A 32 -11.63 3.28 -4.13
C LYS A 32 -10.34 2.50 -3.99
N GLU A 33 -9.74 2.21 -5.12
CA GLU A 33 -8.38 1.70 -5.14
C GLU A 33 -7.46 2.78 -4.58
N ARG A 34 -6.80 2.49 -3.46
CA ARG A 34 -5.73 3.33 -2.94
C ARG A 34 -4.41 2.79 -3.40
N GLU A 35 -3.54 3.69 -3.83
CA GLU A 35 -2.13 3.42 -4.07
C GLU A 35 -1.31 4.31 -3.15
N SER A 36 -0.45 3.71 -2.34
CA SER A 36 0.45 4.43 -1.42
C SER A 36 1.89 3.99 -1.65
N GLU A 37 2.82 4.94 -1.60
CA GLU A 37 4.24 4.62 -1.63
C GLU A 37 4.68 3.97 -0.31
N ILE A 38 5.48 2.93 -0.42
CA ILE A 38 6.00 2.14 0.69
C ILE A 38 7.49 1.89 0.52
N SER A 39 8.18 1.67 1.63
CA SER A 39 9.59 1.27 1.60
C SER A 39 9.77 -0.15 1.08
N SER A 40 10.98 -0.49 0.64
CA SER A 40 11.35 -1.86 0.24
C SER A 40 11.13 -2.88 1.37
N GLN A 41 11.39 -2.50 2.62
CA GLN A 41 11.16 -3.35 3.79
C GLN A 41 9.67 -3.63 4.02
N GLU A 42 8.81 -2.64 3.78
CA GLU A 42 7.37 -2.81 3.86
C GLU A 42 6.83 -3.66 2.72
N ALA A 43 7.39 -3.54 1.51
CA ALA A 43 7.04 -4.40 0.40
C ALA A 43 7.38 -5.86 0.72
N GLU A 44 8.60 -6.12 1.22
CA GLU A 44 9.00 -7.46 1.66
C GLU A 44 8.10 -8.00 2.77
N LYS A 45 7.74 -7.15 3.74
CA LYS A 45 6.84 -7.52 4.83
C LYS A 45 5.46 -7.90 4.30
N ALA A 46 4.86 -7.07 3.45
CA ALA A 46 3.54 -7.30 2.87
C ALA A 46 3.47 -8.60 2.03
N MET A 47 4.59 -9.01 1.43
CA MET A 47 4.66 -10.27 0.67
C MET A 47 4.72 -11.53 1.54
N ARG A 48 5.02 -11.42 2.85
CA ARG A 48 5.18 -12.60 3.73
C ARG A 48 3.86 -13.27 4.08
N GLY A 49 2.79 -12.51 4.24
CA GLY A 49 1.50 -13.04 4.68
C GLY A 49 0.41 -11.99 4.73
N ALA A 50 -0.83 -12.44 4.95
CA ALA A 50 -2.00 -11.57 4.98
C ALA A 50 -2.00 -10.64 6.21
N GLU A 51 -1.50 -11.09 7.35
CA GLU A 51 -1.38 -10.27 8.56
C GLU A 51 -0.35 -9.16 8.35
N GLU A 52 0.82 -9.50 7.80
CA GLU A 52 1.85 -8.52 7.48
C GLU A 52 1.41 -7.53 6.41
N ALA A 53 0.67 -7.98 5.39
CA ALA A 53 0.04 -7.11 4.40
C ALA A 53 -0.91 -6.11 5.04
N TYR A 54 -1.77 -6.57 5.96
CA TYR A 54 -2.69 -5.71 6.69
C TYR A 54 -1.96 -4.66 7.54
N GLU A 55 -0.90 -5.03 8.25
CA GLU A 55 -0.10 -4.07 9.01
C GLU A 55 0.50 -2.97 8.12
N VAL A 56 0.99 -3.32 6.93
CA VAL A 56 1.55 -2.36 5.96
C VAL A 56 0.46 -1.43 5.43
N ILE A 57 -0.75 -1.93 5.18
CA ILE A 57 -1.91 -1.12 4.80
C ILE A 57 -2.26 -0.10 5.90
N ILE A 58 -2.32 -0.52 7.17
CA ILE A 58 -2.64 0.39 8.27
C ILE A 58 -1.54 1.44 8.44
N ALA A 59 -0.27 1.04 8.31
CA ALA A 59 0.85 1.95 8.38
C ALA A 59 0.83 3.00 7.24
N SER A 60 0.54 2.58 6.01
CA SER A 60 0.43 3.49 4.86
C SER A 60 -0.75 4.46 5.01
N GLN A 61 -1.92 3.96 5.42
CA GLN A 61 -3.10 4.80 5.67
C GLN A 61 -2.85 5.87 6.73
N ASN A 62 -2.17 5.50 7.83
CA ASN A 62 -1.83 6.44 8.88
C ASN A 62 -0.89 7.55 8.39
N ARG A 63 0.10 7.23 7.54
CA ARG A 63 0.98 8.24 6.92
C ARG A 63 0.21 9.18 5.99
N ASP A 64 -0.66 8.64 5.14
CA ASP A 64 -1.46 9.43 4.21
C ASP A 64 -2.48 10.33 4.94
N ASN A 65 -3.10 9.81 6.00
CA ASN A 65 -4.05 10.60 6.81
C ASN A 65 -3.35 11.68 7.63
N ARG A 66 -2.11 11.46 8.09
CA ARG A 66 -1.29 12.53 8.68
C ARG A 66 -1.05 13.64 7.65
N TYR A 67 -0.77 13.30 6.40
CA TYR A 67 -0.58 14.28 5.32
C TYR A 67 -1.83 15.15 5.09
N LYS A 68 -3.03 14.58 5.21
CA LYS A 68 -4.30 15.33 5.13
C LYS A 68 -4.52 16.32 6.28
N LEU A 69 -3.97 16.07 7.48
CA LEU A 69 -4.19 16.96 8.63
C LEU A 69 -3.42 18.28 8.53
N TYR A 70 -2.37 18.34 7.71
CA TYR A 70 -1.52 19.53 7.53
C TYR A 70 -1.98 20.45 6.39
N ILE A 71 -3.03 20.08 5.66
CA ILE A 71 -3.63 20.93 4.62
C ILE A 71 -4.89 21.56 5.24
N LYS A 72 -4.73 22.68 5.94
CA LYS A 72 -5.84 23.45 6.52
C LYS A 72 -5.72 24.92 6.17
#